data_AF-C5FQL1-F1
#
_entry.id   AF-C5FQL1-F1
#
_cell.length_a   1.000
_cell.length_b   1.000
_cell.length_c   1.000
_cell.angle_alpha   90.00
_cell.angle_beta   90.00
_cell.angle_gamma   90.00
#
_symmetry.space_group_name_H-M   'P 1'
#
loop_
_entity.id
_entity.type
_entity.pdbx_description
1 polymer ?
#
loop_
_entity_poly.entity_id
_entity_poly.type
_entity_poly.pdbx_seq_one_letter_code
_entity_poly.pdbx_strand_id
1 'polypeptide(L)'
;MKLPSLLTLGAALLPLASADGAPGGALGAKLCQAATIKVWQLPIPGDCTRFVKCELTNASVFTGLSEIISCTDGQFFNPIIQTCDDPAASGRLLDGGGTYKN
;
A
#
# COMPACT_ATOMS: atom_id res chain seq x y z
N MET A 1 17.49 -29.22 -45.87
CA MET A 1 16.93 -27.85 -45.84
C MET A 1 15.40 -27.93 -45.91
N LYS A 2 14.71 -27.75 -44.78
CA LYS A 2 13.29 -27.34 -44.69
C LYS A 2 13.06 -26.79 -43.28
N LEU A 3 12.39 -25.63 -43.24
CA LEU A 3 12.30 -24.66 -42.15
C LEU A 3 11.13 -25.00 -41.17
N PRO A 4 10.83 -24.18 -40.14
CA PRO A 4 10.70 -24.56 -38.73
C PRO A 4 9.24 -24.74 -38.25
N SER A 5 9.04 -25.21 -37.02
CA SER A 5 7.75 -25.06 -36.34
C SER A 5 7.99 -24.53 -34.92
N LEU A 6 8.03 -23.20 -34.83
CA LEU A 6 7.93 -22.47 -33.58
C LEU A 6 6.46 -22.53 -33.14
N LEU A 7 6.15 -23.39 -32.19
CA LEU A 7 4.89 -23.37 -31.46
C LEU A 7 4.90 -22.12 -30.56
N THR A 8 4.24 -21.06 -31.00
CA THR A 8 3.94 -19.88 -30.19
C THR A 8 2.94 -20.26 -29.09
N LEU A 9 3.44 -20.49 -27.87
CA LEU A 9 2.59 -20.49 -26.68
C LEU A 9 2.13 -19.06 -26.40
N GLY A 10 0.96 -18.70 -26.91
CA GLY A 10 0.23 -17.49 -26.52
C GLY A 10 -0.42 -17.71 -25.15
N ALA A 11 0.29 -17.39 -24.07
CA ALA A 11 -0.31 -17.26 -22.75
C ALA A 11 -1.06 -15.92 -22.68
N ALA A 12 -2.38 -15.98 -22.85
CA ALA A 12 -3.26 -14.84 -22.59
C ALA A 12 -3.27 -14.58 -21.07
N LEU A 13 -2.47 -13.61 -20.64
CA LEU A 13 -2.50 -13.07 -19.28
C LEU A 13 -3.76 -12.20 -19.14
N LEU A 14 -4.84 -12.75 -18.58
CA LEU A 14 -5.91 -11.93 -18.05
C LEU A 14 -5.39 -11.19 -16.80
N PRO A 15 -5.54 -9.86 -16.70
CA PRO A 15 -5.28 -9.18 -15.45
C PRO A 15 -6.39 -9.52 -14.46
N LEU A 16 -6.14 -10.49 -13.59
CA LEU A 16 -6.93 -10.63 -12.36
C LEU A 16 -6.46 -9.57 -11.37
N ALA A 17 -7.35 -8.61 -11.11
CA ALA A 17 -7.73 -8.10 -9.80
C ALA A 17 -7.97 -6.60 -9.85
N SER A 18 -9.25 -6.24 -9.93
CA SER A 18 -9.75 -4.99 -9.38
C SER A 18 -9.72 -5.13 -7.86
N ALA A 19 -8.64 -4.65 -7.25
CA ALA A 19 -8.66 -4.21 -5.87
C ALA A 19 -8.75 -2.68 -5.91
N ASP A 20 -9.55 -2.07 -5.05
CA ASP A 20 -9.86 -0.64 -5.07
C ASP A 20 -8.66 0.28 -4.74
N GLY A 21 -7.44 -0.25 -4.69
CA GLY A 21 -6.20 0.50 -4.62
C GLY A 21 -5.22 0.18 -5.75
N ALA A 22 -4.43 1.19 -6.10
CA ALA A 22 -3.41 1.06 -7.12
C ALA A 22 -2.22 0.24 -6.60
N PRO A 23 -1.53 -0.55 -7.46
CA PRO A 23 -0.28 -1.20 -7.06
C PRO A 23 0.69 -0.20 -6.45
N GLY A 24 1.23 -0.51 -5.27
CA GLY A 24 2.08 0.41 -4.51
C GLY A 24 3.43 0.70 -5.17
N GLY A 25 3.85 -0.11 -6.14
CA GLY A 25 5.07 0.07 -6.91
C GLY A 25 6.32 0.18 -6.03
N ALA A 26 7.31 0.96 -6.49
CA ALA A 26 8.56 1.15 -5.76
C ALA A 26 8.37 1.86 -4.40
N LEU A 27 7.38 2.75 -4.30
CA LEU A 27 7.07 3.44 -3.05
C LEU A 27 6.56 2.46 -2.00
N GLY A 28 5.54 1.67 -2.35
CA GLY A 28 5.00 0.64 -1.48
C GLY A 28 6.05 -0.40 -1.11
N ALA A 29 6.85 -0.87 -2.08
CA ALA A 29 7.95 -1.80 -1.83
C ALA A 29 9.00 -1.26 -0.85
N LYS A 30 9.26 0.06 -0.84
CA LYS A 30 10.18 0.69 0.10
C LYS A 30 9.56 0.81 1.50
N LEU A 31 8.33 1.31 1.58
CA LEU A 31 7.64 1.53 2.85
C LEU A 31 7.34 0.20 3.56
N CYS A 32 6.84 -0.80 2.84
CA CYS A 32 6.45 -2.09 3.38
C CYS A 32 7.60 -2.94 3.93
N GLN A 33 8.86 -2.55 3.74
CA GLN A 33 10.00 -3.17 4.43
C GLN A 33 9.96 -2.94 5.95
N ALA A 34 9.28 -1.88 6.41
CA ALA A 34 9.12 -1.58 7.83
C ALA A 34 7.82 -2.17 8.44
N ALA A 35 6.98 -2.81 7.62
CA ALA A 35 5.70 -3.33 8.07
C ALA A 35 5.86 -4.62 8.90
N THR A 36 4.92 -4.85 9.81
CA THR A 36 4.86 -6.06 10.64
C THR A 36 3.43 -6.60 10.67
N ILE A 37 3.23 -7.84 11.12
CA ILE A 37 1.87 -8.40 11.31
C ILE A 37 1.00 -7.61 12.31
N LYS A 38 1.58 -6.69 13.08
CA LYS A 38 0.87 -5.80 14.00
C LYS A 38 0.54 -4.45 13.34
N VAL A 39 1.38 -4.00 12.41
CA VAL A 39 1.29 -2.71 11.73
C VAL A 39 1.66 -2.92 10.27
N TRP A 40 0.64 -3.20 9.45
CA TRP A 40 0.79 -3.53 8.03
C TRP A 40 0.30 -2.42 7.09
N GLN A 41 -0.25 -1.35 7.65
CA GLN A 41 -0.63 -0.16 6.92
C GLN A 41 0.26 0.99 7.39
N LEU A 42 0.92 1.64 6.44
CA LEU A 42 1.93 2.64 6.70
C LEU A 42 1.57 3.96 6.01
N PRO A 43 1.86 5.11 6.63
CA PRO A 43 1.56 6.42 6.05
C PRO A 43 2.41 6.66 4.80
N ILE A 44 1.85 7.38 3.82
CA ILE A 44 2.66 7.95 2.75
C ILE A 44 3.34 9.23 3.27
N PRO A 45 4.68 9.35 3.19
CA PRO A 45 5.37 10.56 3.62
C PRO A 45 4.86 11.79 2.87
N GLY A 46 4.41 12.80 3.62
CA GLY A 46 3.90 14.06 3.08
C GLY A 46 2.46 14.00 2.55
N ASP A 47 1.76 12.87 2.68
CA ASP A 47 0.38 12.74 2.24
C ASP A 47 -0.45 11.94 3.25
N CYS A 48 -1.22 12.66 4.08
CA CYS A 48 -2.07 12.06 5.11
C CYS A 48 -3.35 11.45 4.54
N THR A 49 -3.72 11.78 3.30
CA THR A 49 -4.95 11.29 2.65
C THR A 49 -4.77 9.92 2.00
N ARG A 50 -3.54 9.39 2.02
CA ARG A 50 -3.21 8.09 1.45
C ARG A 50 -2.30 7.29 2.36
N PHE A 51 -2.42 5.98 2.29
CA PHE A 51 -1.55 5.05 2.98
C PHE A 51 -1.26 3.85 2.10
N VAL A 52 -0.20 3.10 2.43
CA VAL A 52 0.10 1.83 1.79
C VAL A 52 -0.37 0.68 2.68
N LYS A 53 -1.09 -0.27 2.10
CA LYS A 53 -1.41 -1.56 2.70
C LYS A 53 -0.42 -2.61 2.20
N CYS A 54 0.29 -3.22 3.12
CA CYS A 54 1.34 -4.18 2.84
C CYS A 54 0.83 -5.60 3.03
N GLU A 55 1.06 -6.46 2.04
CA GLU A 55 0.82 -7.88 2.22
C GLU A 55 2.04 -8.54 2.87
N LEU A 56 1.80 -9.18 4.01
CA LEU A 56 2.83 -9.83 4.82
C LEU A 56 2.50 -11.31 4.99
N THR A 57 3.54 -12.11 5.10
CA THR A 57 3.41 -13.47 5.65
C THR A 57 3.24 -13.43 7.17
N ASN A 58 2.82 -14.56 7.75
CA ASN A 58 2.71 -14.71 9.22
C ASN A 58 4.03 -14.50 9.97
N ALA A 59 5.17 -14.55 9.26
CA ALA A 59 6.49 -14.27 9.82
C ALA A 59 6.89 -12.78 9.74
N SER A 60 5.94 -11.87 9.45
CA SER A 60 6.21 -10.43 9.21
C SER A 60 7.18 -10.18 8.05
N VAL A 61 7.15 -11.04 7.03
CA VAL A 61 7.95 -10.85 5.81
C VAL A 61 7.04 -10.28 4.72
N PHE A 62 7.43 -9.14 4.16
CA PHE A 62 6.76 -8.52 3.03
C PHE A 62 6.80 -9.42 1.79
N THR A 63 5.66 -9.66 1.16
CA THR A 63 5.55 -10.56 0.01
C THR A 63 5.99 -9.93 -1.31
N GLY A 64 6.18 -8.61 -1.33
CA GLY A 64 6.37 -7.83 -2.55
C GLY A 64 5.08 -7.16 -3.05
N LEU A 65 3.92 -7.55 -2.51
CA LEU A 65 2.62 -7.01 -2.90
C LEU A 65 2.18 -5.91 -1.94
N SER A 66 1.86 -4.75 -2.51
CA SER A 66 1.36 -3.60 -1.76
C SER A 66 0.35 -2.82 -2.59
N GLU A 67 -0.52 -2.12 -1.89
CA GLU A 67 -1.63 -1.36 -2.45
C GLU A 67 -1.64 0.04 -1.83
N ILE A 68 -1.75 1.08 -2.66
CA ILE A 68 -1.98 2.44 -2.18
C ILE A 68 -3.48 2.66 -2.06
N ILE A 69 -3.93 3.02 -0.87
CA ILE A 69 -5.32 3.29 -0.55
C ILE A 69 -5.48 4.79 -0.31
N SER A 70 -6.48 5.38 -0.95
CA SER A 70 -6.91 6.75 -0.72
C SER A 70 -8.05 6.79 0.27
N CYS A 71 -7.94 7.66 1.27
CA CYS A 71 -9.04 8.01 2.14
C CYS A 71 -10.11 8.79 1.38
N THR A 72 -11.35 8.72 1.87
CA THR A 72 -12.42 9.57 1.37
C THR A 72 -12.16 11.03 1.75
N ASP A 73 -12.84 11.95 1.05
CA ASP A 73 -12.64 13.38 1.22
C ASP A 73 -12.74 13.81 2.69
N GLY A 74 -11.70 14.50 3.16
CA GLY A 74 -11.62 15.01 4.52
C GLY A 74 -11.16 14.01 5.58
N GLN A 75 -10.83 12.76 5.23
CA GLN A 75 -10.27 11.78 6.16
C GLN A 75 -8.75 11.61 6.01
N PHE A 76 -8.08 11.33 7.11
CA PHE A 76 -6.64 11.06 7.15
C PHE A 76 -6.35 9.67 7.70
N PHE A 77 -5.28 9.04 7.22
CA PHE A 77 -4.82 7.77 7.76
C PHE A 77 -4.43 7.88 9.23
N ASN A 78 -5.07 7.07 10.07
CA ASN A 78 -4.79 6.93 11.49
C ASN A 78 -3.96 5.66 11.74
N PRO A 79 -2.66 5.78 12.07
CA PRO A 79 -1.80 4.61 12.26
C PRO A 79 -2.19 3.77 13.48
N ILE A 80 -2.96 4.30 14.44
CA ILE A 80 -3.38 3.56 15.64
C ILE A 80 -4.47 2.56 15.35
N ILE A 81 -5.46 2.97 14.58
CA ILE A 81 -6.58 2.09 14.22
C ILE A 81 -6.42 1.45 12.84
N GLN A 82 -5.31 1.75 12.13
CA GLN A 82 -4.98 1.16 10.83
C GLN A 82 -6.15 1.33 9.84
N THR A 83 -6.61 2.58 9.67
CA THR A 83 -7.62 2.97 8.68
C THR A 83 -7.68 4.49 8.54
N CYS A 84 -8.45 4.99 7.58
CA CYS A 84 -8.86 6.39 7.50
C CYS A 84 -9.78 6.76 8.67
N ASP A 85 -9.57 7.94 9.22
CA ASP A 85 -10.30 8.49 10.36
C ASP A 85 -10.40 10.02 10.24
N ASP A 86 -11.15 10.63 11.14
CA ASP A 86 -11.25 12.08 11.24
C ASP A 86 -9.86 12.71 11.48
N PRO A 87 -9.52 13.81 10.79
CA PRO A 87 -8.24 14.48 10.93
C PRO A 87 -7.85 14.76 12.38
N ALA A 88 -8.81 15.14 13.24
CA ALA A 88 -8.54 15.46 14.65
C ALA A 88 -8.10 14.22 15.46
N ALA A 89 -8.43 13.01 15.00
CA ALA A 89 -8.04 11.75 15.61
C ALA A 89 -6.77 11.14 14.98
N SER A 90 -6.57 11.31 13.67
CA SER A 90 -5.50 10.66 12.89
C SER A 90 -4.08 11.16 13.19
N GLY A 91 -3.92 12.39 13.69
CA GLY A 91 -2.61 13.04 13.91
C GLY A 91 -2.01 12.92 15.31
N ARG A 92 -2.63 12.19 16.24
CA ARG A 92 -2.23 12.26 17.66
C ARG A 92 -0.87 11.61 17.98
N LEU A 93 -0.24 10.92 17.04
CA LEU A 93 1.00 10.20 17.30
C LEU A 93 2.05 10.41 16.22
N LEU A 94 2.69 11.58 16.22
CA LEU A 94 4.09 11.70 15.86
C LEU A 94 4.72 12.77 16.78
N ASP A 95 5.09 12.35 17.98
CA ASP A 95 6.11 12.97 18.85
C ASP A 95 5.86 14.41 19.38
N GLY A 96 5.20 14.56 20.53
CA GLY A 96 5.50 15.66 21.45
C GLY A 96 5.14 17.10 21.03
N GLY A 97 4.43 17.34 19.92
CA GLY A 97 3.87 18.66 19.61
C GLY A 97 3.83 18.94 18.12
N GLY A 98 2.65 19.13 17.53
CA GLY A 98 2.57 19.46 16.11
C GLY A 98 1.15 19.61 15.61
N THR A 99 0.63 20.83 15.71
CA THR A 99 -0.59 21.32 15.07
C THR A 99 -0.64 20.99 13.58
N TYR A 100 -1.83 20.59 13.11
CA TYR A 100 -2.20 20.55 11.70
C TYR A 100 -1.83 21.88 11.03
N LYS A 101 -1.00 21.83 9.99
CA LYS A 101 -0.83 22.95 9.05
C LYS A 101 -1.25 22.51 7.67
N ASN A 102 -2.43 23.01 7.32
CA ASN A 102 -2.97 23.27 5.99
C ASN A 102 -1.96 24.00 5.09
#